data_AF-A0A3C1W868-F1
#
_entry.id   AF-A0A3C1W868-F1
#
_cell.length_a   1.000
_cell.length_b   1.000
_cell.length_c   1.000
_cell.angle_alpha   90.00
_cell.angle_beta   90.00
_cell.angle_gamma   90.00
#
_symmetry.space_group_name_H-M   'P 1'
#
loop_
_entity.id
_entity.type
_entity.pdbx_description
1 polymer ?
#
loop_
_entity_poly.entity_id
_entity_poly.type
_entity_poly.pdbx_seq_one_letter_code
_entity_poly.pdbx_strand_id
1 'polypeptide(L)'
;MTAAFLGEVEVVKLLVEAGADASLRNNTNTTALEAAELSWAEAKGILDFLNALIFVPTGQPLDMEKVKAGRVAAADILKGVGD
;
A
#
# COMPACT_ATOMS: atom_id res chain seq x y z
N MET A 1 6.90 0.64 0.32
CA MET A 1 5.84 1.64 0.03
C MET A 1 4.75 1.09 -0.88
N THR A 2 5.05 0.71 -2.14
CA THR A 2 4.03 0.32 -3.13
C THR A 2 3.09 -0.80 -2.67
N ALA A 3 3.63 -1.86 -2.08
CA ALA A 3 2.83 -2.96 -1.52
C ALA A 3 1.83 -2.46 -0.47
N ALA A 4 2.26 -1.59 0.43
CA ALA A 4 1.41 -1.00 1.47
C ALA A 4 0.33 -0.08 0.88
N PHE A 5 0.68 0.73 -0.13
CA PHE A 5 -0.28 1.60 -0.82
C PHE A 5 -1.37 0.81 -1.58
N LEU A 6 -1.00 -0.30 -2.22
CA LEU A 6 -1.92 -1.19 -2.93
C LEU A 6 -2.67 -2.16 -2.01
N GLY A 7 -2.36 -2.20 -0.71
CA GLY A 7 -2.99 -3.11 0.23
C GLY A 7 -2.57 -4.58 0.05
N GLU A 8 -1.37 -4.83 -0.49
CA GLU A 8 -0.80 -6.17 -0.69
C GLU A 8 -0.24 -6.73 0.63
N VAL A 9 -1.15 -7.13 1.53
CA VAL A 9 -0.83 -7.51 2.92
C VAL A 9 0.26 -8.57 3.02
N GLU A 10 0.17 -9.64 2.24
CA GLU A 10 1.14 -10.75 2.30
C GLU A 10 2.52 -10.33 1.78
N VAL A 11 2.56 -9.43 0.80
CA VAL A 11 3.83 -8.84 0.32
C VAL A 11 4.43 -7.93 1.38
N VAL A 12 3.61 -7.14 2.09
CA VAL A 12 4.07 -6.31 3.20
C VAL A 12 4.68 -7.18 4.32
N LYS A 13 3.98 -8.25 4.75
CA LYS A 13 4.50 -9.19 5.74
C LYS A 13 5.84 -9.78 5.30
N LEU A 14 5.90 -10.32 4.08
CA LEU A 14 7.11 -10.95 3.55
C LEU A 14 8.30 -9.98 3.53
N LEU A 15 8.08 -8.73 3.13
CA LEU A 15 9.14 -7.72 3.11
C LEU A 15 9.63 -7.40 4.53
N VAL A 16 8.72 -7.22 5.48
CA VAL A 16 9.07 -6.96 6.89
C VAL A 16 9.83 -8.14 7.49
N GLU A 17 9.35 -9.37 7.28
CA GLU A 17 10.01 -10.60 7.73
C GLU A 17 11.41 -10.77 7.12
N ALA A 18 11.60 -10.32 5.88
CA ALA A 18 12.90 -10.30 5.21
C ALA A 18 13.83 -9.17 5.68
N GLY A 19 13.43 -8.36 6.65
CA GLY A 19 14.25 -7.28 7.22
C GLY A 19 14.21 -5.98 6.42
N ALA A 20 13.16 -5.74 5.64
CA ALA A 20 12.98 -4.44 5.00
C ALA A 20 12.82 -3.34 6.05
N ASP A 21 13.64 -2.29 5.94
CA ASP A 21 13.57 -1.13 6.83
C ASP A 21 12.30 -0.30 6.54
N ALA A 22 11.30 -0.42 7.41
CA ALA A 22 10.01 0.28 7.31
C ALA A 22 10.12 1.79 7.58
N SER A 23 11.24 2.27 8.13
CA SER A 23 11.47 3.68 8.44
C SER A 23 11.95 4.51 7.23
N LEU A 24 12.38 3.84 6.15
CA LEU A 24 12.87 4.50 4.94
C LEU A 24 11.80 5.38 4.29
N ARG A 25 12.24 6.55 3.83
CA ARG A 25 11.42 7.54 3.13
C ARG A 25 11.74 7.54 1.64
N ASN A 26 10.70 7.70 0.81
CA ASN A 26 10.86 7.87 -0.63
C ASN A 26 11.36 9.30 -0.98
N ASN A 27 11.45 9.61 -2.28
CA ASN A 27 11.87 10.93 -2.78
C ASN A 27 10.89 12.09 -2.45
N THR A 28 9.66 11.78 -2.02
CA THR A 28 8.67 12.76 -1.53
C THR A 28 8.62 12.79 -0.01
N ASN A 29 9.62 12.24 0.67
CA ASN A 29 9.73 12.17 2.12
C ASN A 29 8.60 11.35 2.80
N THR A 30 8.06 10.33 2.13
CA THR A 30 6.95 9.49 2.61
C THR A 30 7.43 8.06 2.95
N THR A 31 7.02 7.53 4.11
CA THR A 31 7.26 6.13 4.51
C THR A 31 6.21 5.17 3.92
N ALA A 32 6.43 3.86 4.06
CA ALA A 32 5.43 2.88 3.66
C ALA A 32 4.14 2.96 4.50
N LEU A 33 4.26 3.25 5.80
CA LEU A 33 3.13 3.43 6.71
C LEU A 33 2.30 4.65 6.32
N GLU A 34 2.95 5.80 6.14
CA GLU A 34 2.28 7.05 5.75
C GLU A 34 1.51 6.88 4.41
N ALA A 35 2.03 6.11 3.45
CA ALA A 35 1.33 5.80 2.22
C ALA A 35 0.08 4.90 2.41
N ALA A 36 0.14 3.94 3.33
CA ALA A 36 -1.01 3.09 3.68
C ALA A 36 -2.10 3.89 4.42
N GLU A 37 -1.70 4.90 5.20
CA GLU A 37 -2.60 5.74 6.00
C GLU A 37 -3.18 6.96 5.28
N LEU A 38 -2.77 7.23 4.03
CA LEU A 38 -3.43 8.23 3.19
C LEU A 38 -4.95 8.02 3.22
N SER A 39 -5.70 9.13 3.30
CA SER A 39 -7.16 9.05 3.39
C SER A 39 -7.72 8.25 2.22
N TRP A 40 -8.81 7.52 2.45
CA TRP A 40 -9.38 6.69 1.38
C TRP A 40 -9.75 7.54 0.15
N ALA A 41 -10.20 8.78 0.33
CA ALA A 41 -10.53 9.67 -0.78
C ALA A 41 -9.30 9.97 -1.66
N GLU A 42 -8.17 10.35 -1.06
CA GLU A 42 -6.93 10.66 -1.78
C GLU A 42 -6.35 9.43 -2.46
N ALA A 43 -6.25 8.32 -1.73
CA ALA A 43 -5.73 7.08 -2.27
C ALA A 43 -6.62 6.53 -3.39
N LYS A 44 -7.94 6.58 -3.24
CA LYS A 44 -8.89 6.12 -4.26
C LYS A 44 -8.74 6.91 -5.55
N GLY A 45 -8.52 8.23 -5.50
CA GLY A 45 -8.28 9.03 -6.71
C GLY A 45 -7.07 8.53 -7.52
N ILE A 46 -5.96 8.23 -6.83
CA ILE A 46 -4.76 7.67 -7.47
C ILE A 46 -5.02 6.24 -7.96
N LEU A 47 -5.68 5.40 -7.15
CA LEU A 47 -5.98 4.02 -7.49
C LEU A 47 -6.94 3.91 -8.67
N ASP A 48 -7.97 4.77 -8.77
CA ASP A 48 -8.88 4.83 -9.91
C ASP A 48 -8.10 5.13 -11.20
N PHE A 49 -7.18 6.10 -11.14
CA PHE A 49 -6.33 6.46 -12.27
C PHE A 49 -5.41 5.30 -12.69
N LEU A 50 -4.71 4.67 -11.74
CA LEU A 50 -3.86 3.50 -12.02
C LEU A 50 -4.69 2.32 -12.52
N ASN A 51 -5.89 2.12 -11.96
CA ASN A 51 -6.79 1.05 -12.35
C ASN A 51 -7.22 1.20 -13.81
N ALA A 52 -7.62 2.40 -14.21
CA ALA A 52 -8.04 2.69 -15.57
C ALA A 52 -6.90 2.56 -16.60
N LEU A 53 -5.68 2.99 -16.26
CA LEU A 53 -4.57 3.06 -17.22
C LEU A 53 -3.67 1.83 -17.25
N ILE A 54 -3.62 1.05 -16.17
CA ILE A 54 -2.66 -0.06 -16.03
C ILE A 54 -3.40 -1.38 -15.80
N PHE A 55 -4.19 -1.47 -14.73
CA PHE A 55 -4.73 -2.75 -14.25
C PHE A 55 -5.88 -3.27 -15.12
N VAL A 56 -6.80 -2.41 -15.56
CA VAL A 56 -7.88 -2.80 -16.49
C VAL A 56 -7.31 -3.23 -17.85
N PRO A 57 -6.41 -2.48 -18.52
CA PRO A 57 -5.83 -2.89 -19.80
C PRO A 57 -5.00 -4.18 -19.73
N THR A 58 -4.42 -4.52 -18.58
CA THR A 58 -3.68 -5.76 -18.36
C THR A 58 -4.58 -6.95 -18.01
N GLY A 59 -5.91 -6.76 -17.94
CA GLY A 59 -6.87 -7.80 -17.62
C GLY A 59 -6.93 -8.16 -16.13
N GLN A 60 -6.39 -7.31 -15.26
CA GLN A 60 -6.29 -7.54 -13.83
C GLN A 60 -6.84 -6.34 -13.03
N PRO A 61 -8.15 -6.01 -13.14
CA PRO A 61 -8.72 -4.85 -12.45
C PRO A 61 -8.54 -4.95 -10.94
N LEU A 62 -8.27 -3.82 -10.29
CA LEU A 62 -8.18 -3.74 -8.84
C LEU A 62 -9.53 -4.00 -8.18
N ASP A 63 -9.51 -4.85 -7.16
CA ASP A 63 -10.63 -5.03 -6.23
C ASP A 63 -10.54 -3.95 -5.15
N MET A 64 -11.25 -2.84 -5.34
CA MET A 64 -11.12 -1.65 -4.50
C MET A 64 -11.49 -1.89 -3.03
N GLU A 65 -12.41 -2.80 -2.75
CA GLU A 65 -12.77 -3.17 -1.38
C GLU A 65 -11.64 -3.96 -0.71
N LYS A 66 -11.04 -4.91 -1.44
CA LYS A 66 -9.85 -5.63 -0.94
C LYS A 66 -8.66 -4.70 -0.76
N VAL A 67 -8.40 -3.80 -1.72
CA VAL A 67 -7.32 -2.81 -1.60
C VAL A 67 -7.55 -1.94 -0.36
N LYS A 68 -8.76 -1.43 -0.16
CA LYS A 68 -9.10 -0.61 1.02
C LYS A 68 -8.85 -1.36 2.33
N ALA A 69 -9.35 -2.59 2.45
CA ALA A 69 -9.15 -3.41 3.65
C ALA A 69 -7.66 -3.77 3.84
N GLY A 70 -6.98 -4.13 2.76
CA GLY A 70 -5.57 -4.48 2.76
C GLY A 70 -4.66 -3.32 3.17
N ARG A 71 -5.00 -2.08 2.79
CA ARG A 71 -4.27 -0.88 3.23
C ARG A 71 -4.33 -0.69 4.74
N VAL A 72 -5.50 -0.94 5.35
CA VAL A 72 -5.65 -0.89 6.82
C VAL A 72 -4.79 -1.96 7.48
N ALA A 73 -4.89 -3.22 7.02
CA ALA A 73 -4.10 -4.32 7.57
C ALA A 73 -2.58 -4.10 7.37
N ALA A 74 -2.16 -3.56 6.22
CA ALA A 74 -0.77 -3.22 5.96
C ALA A 74 -0.26 -2.13 6.92
N ALA A 75 -1.09 -1.11 7.21
CA ALA A 75 -0.75 -0.08 8.18
C ALA A 75 -0.57 -0.68 9.60
N ASP A 76 -1.45 -1.59 10.00
CA ASP A 76 -1.35 -2.26 11.31
C ASP A 76 -0.06 -3.09 11.43
N ILE A 77 0.32 -3.83 10.38
CA ILE A 77 1.60 -4.55 10.34
C ILE A 77 2.77 -3.57 10.49
N LEU A 78 2.78 -2.50 9.69
CA LEU A 78 3.90 -1.56 9.65
C LEU A 78 4.06 -0.76 10.95
N LYS A 79 2.97 -0.50 11.68
CA LYS A 79 3.03 0.10 13.03
C LYS A 79 3.79 -0.79 14.01
N GLY A 80 3.58 -2.11 13.94
CA GLY A 80 4.23 -3.08 14.83
C GLY A 80 5.71 -3.36 14.52
N VAL A 81 6.28 -2.79 13.45
CA VAL A 81 7.71 -2.99 13.09
C VAL A 81 8.64 -2.08 13.92
N GLY A 82 8.10 -1.08 14.61
CA GLY A 82 8.88 -0.10 15.38
C GLY A 82 8.78 -0.21 16.91
N ASP A 83 8.04 -1.20 17.43
CA ASP A 83 7.89 -1.48 18.87
C ASP A 83 8.97 -2.46 19.39
#